data_AF-A0A9D7SGB9-F1
#
_entry.id   AF-A0A9D7SGB9-F1
#
_cell.length_a   1.000
_cell.length_b   1.000
_cell.length_c   1.000
_cell.angle_alpha   90.00
_cell.angle_beta   90.00
_cell.angle_gamma   90.00
#
_symmetry.space_group_name_H-M   'P 1'
#
loop_
_entity.id
_entity.type
_entity.pdbx_description
1 polymer ?
#
loop_
_entity_poly.entity_id
_entity_poly.type
_entity_poly.pdbx_seq_one_letter_code
_entity_poly.pdbx_strand_id
1 'polypeptide(L)'
;MRFAPFLVAAAMVLALPAQAKLPFVKQAKDLGFKEITSCKSCHVDAMPKKGASAANERGAFLTKMKVDKKAAEVDLAWLKDYKGK
;
A
#
# COMPACT_ATOMS: atom_id res chain seq x y z
N MET A 1 -40.46 -6.12 36.68
CA MET A 1 -40.21 -5.11 35.62
C MET A 1 -39.33 -4.03 36.24
N ARG A 2 -38.12 -3.69 35.81
CA ARG A 2 -37.42 -3.85 34.53
C ARG A 2 -35.91 -3.98 34.82
N PHE A 3 -35.30 -5.06 34.39
CA PHE A 3 -33.87 -5.11 34.12
C PHE A 3 -33.63 -4.35 32.81
N ALA A 4 -32.73 -3.37 32.80
CA ALA A 4 -32.26 -2.74 31.58
C ALA A 4 -30.74 -2.93 31.49
N PRO A 5 -30.26 -3.99 30.83
CA PRO A 5 -28.84 -4.16 30.58
C PRO A 5 -28.43 -3.42 29.31
N PHE A 6 -27.20 -2.87 29.36
CA PHE A 6 -26.23 -2.80 28.26
C PHE A 6 -26.66 -2.13 26.94
N LEU A 7 -26.18 -0.90 26.73
CA LEU A 7 -25.90 -0.37 25.39
C LEU A 7 -24.37 -0.26 25.21
N VAL A 8 -23.72 -1.39 24.95
CA VAL A 8 -22.38 -1.39 24.36
C VAL A 8 -22.57 -1.07 22.88
N ALA A 9 -22.38 0.20 22.52
CA ALA A 9 -22.29 0.62 21.13
C ALA A 9 -21.03 -0.01 20.53
N ALA A 10 -21.22 -1.11 19.81
CA ALA A 10 -20.19 -1.74 19.01
C ALA A 10 -19.71 -0.75 17.93
N ALA A 11 -18.58 -0.10 18.18
CA ALA A 11 -17.82 0.59 17.16
C ALA A 11 -17.26 -0.46 16.19
N MET A 12 -18.07 -0.86 15.20
CA MET A 12 -17.59 -1.57 14.03
C MET A 12 -16.64 -0.64 13.28
N VAL A 13 -15.36 -0.69 13.65
CA VAL A 13 -14.27 -0.15 12.84
C VAL A 13 -14.38 -0.83 11.48
N LEU A 14 -14.81 -0.06 10.49
CA LEU A 14 -14.87 -0.43 9.09
C LEU A 14 -13.47 -0.90 8.66
N ALA A 15 -13.23 -2.21 8.72
CA ALA A 15 -12.16 -2.84 7.98
C ALA A 15 -12.56 -2.74 6.50
N LEU A 16 -12.28 -1.59 5.89
CA LEU A 16 -12.38 -1.39 4.46
C LEU A 16 -11.63 -2.57 3.81
N PRO A 17 -12.29 -3.37 2.95
CA PRO A 17 -11.60 -4.44 2.27
C PRO A 17 -10.43 -3.79 1.54
N ALA A 18 -9.23 -4.36 1.65
CA ALA A 18 -8.06 -3.91 0.93
C ALA A 18 -8.36 -4.04 -0.57
N GLN A 19 -9.05 -3.04 -1.12
CA GLN A 19 -9.52 -2.98 -2.49
C GLN A 19 -8.30 -3.22 -3.37
N ALA A 20 -8.47 -4.06 -4.40
CA ALA A 20 -7.43 -4.27 -5.38
C ALA A 20 -7.14 -2.92 -6.03
N LYS A 21 -6.11 -2.24 -5.50
CA LYS A 21 -5.72 -0.92 -5.96
C LYS A 21 -5.41 -1.01 -7.45
N LEU A 22 -5.77 0.07 -8.14
CA LEU A 22 -5.31 0.40 -9.48
C LEU A 22 -3.87 -0.12 -9.69
N PRO A 23 -3.54 -0.68 -10.87
CA PRO A 23 -2.19 -1.19 -11.11
C PRO A 23 -1.20 -0.07 -10.78
N PHE A 24 -0.33 -0.26 -9.78
CA PHE A 24 0.59 0.76 -9.26
C PHE A 24 1.39 1.45 -10.37
N VAL A 25 1.64 0.75 -11.48
CA VAL A 25 2.24 1.31 -12.70
C VAL A 25 1.42 2.49 -13.26
N LYS A 26 0.09 2.39 -13.32
CA LYS A 26 -0.77 3.50 -13.77
C LYS A 26 -0.72 4.67 -12.78
N GLN A 27 -0.83 4.39 -11.49
CA GLN A 27 -0.77 5.43 -10.46
C GLN A 27 0.58 6.17 -10.48
N ALA A 28 1.68 5.43 -10.69
CA ALA A 28 3.01 6.03 -10.82
C ALA A 28 3.09 6.97 -12.04
N LYS A 29 2.56 6.54 -13.19
CA LYS A 29 2.49 7.36 -14.40
C LYS A 29 1.64 8.61 -14.21
N ASP A 30 0.50 8.48 -13.54
CA ASP A 30 -0.38 9.61 -13.23
C ASP A 30 0.29 10.63 -12.29
N LEU A 31 1.21 10.16 -11.44
CA LEU A 31 2.07 11.00 -10.59
C LEU A 31 3.30 11.57 -11.31
N GLY A 32 3.51 11.22 -12.59
CA GLY A 32 4.63 11.71 -13.40
C GLY A 32 5.91 10.85 -13.35
N PHE A 33 5.90 9.72 -12.66
CA PHE A 33 7.03 8.78 -12.63
C PHE A 33 7.08 7.96 -13.93
N LYS A 34 8.02 8.28 -14.81
CA LYS A 34 8.17 7.66 -16.14
C LYS A 34 8.98 6.37 -16.12
N GLU A 35 9.81 6.20 -15.09
CA GLU A 35 10.67 5.05 -14.84
C GLU A 35 9.90 3.81 -14.33
N ILE A 36 8.67 4.01 -13.84
CA ILE A 36 7.80 2.94 -13.39
C ILE A 36 6.93 2.48 -14.55
N THR A 37 7.49 1.57 -15.35
CA THR A 37 6.87 1.06 -16.57
C THR A 37 6.23 -0.30 -16.40
N SER A 38 6.65 -1.07 -15.41
CA SER A 38 6.17 -2.43 -15.15
C SER A 38 6.30 -2.82 -13.68
N CYS A 39 5.76 -3.98 -13.29
CA CYS A 39 5.91 -4.52 -11.94
C CYS A 39 7.39 -4.72 -11.56
N LYS A 40 8.27 -5.00 -12.53
CA LYS A 40 9.72 -5.14 -12.33
C LYS A 40 10.41 -3.86 -11.86
N SER A 41 9.75 -2.71 -12.02
CA SER A 41 10.27 -1.45 -11.50
C SER A 41 10.33 -1.44 -9.97
N CYS A 42 9.47 -2.20 -9.27
CA CYS A 42 9.46 -2.26 -7.80
C CYS A 42 9.62 -3.69 -7.23
N HIS A 43 9.41 -4.71 -8.06
CA HIS A 43 9.52 -6.12 -7.69
C HIS A 43 10.65 -6.78 -8.48
N VAL A 44 11.19 -7.87 -7.95
CA VAL A 44 12.10 -8.73 -8.74
C VAL A 44 11.31 -9.56 -9.76
N ASP A 45 10.06 -9.90 -9.41
CA ASP A 45 9.17 -10.71 -10.22
C ASP A 45 8.42 -9.88 -11.26
N ALA A 46 8.21 -10.48 -12.45
CA ALA A 46 7.45 -9.84 -13.53
C ALA A 46 5.95 -9.68 -13.20
N MET A 47 5.39 -10.64 -12.46
CA MET A 47 3.99 -10.68 -12.04
C MET A 47 3.92 -11.04 -10.54
N PRO A 48 4.15 -10.06 -9.67
CA PRO A 48 4.17 -10.29 -8.23
C PRO A 48 2.78 -10.65 -7.70
N LYS A 49 2.71 -11.63 -6.80
CA LYS A 49 1.50 -11.97 -6.05
C LYS A 49 1.46 -11.15 -4.75
N LYS A 50 0.26 -10.69 -4.38
CA LYS A 50 0.05 -9.96 -3.12
C LYS A 50 0.55 -10.80 -1.93
N GLY A 51 1.50 -10.26 -1.17
CA GLY A 51 2.08 -10.91 0.00
C GLY A 51 3.12 -12.00 -0.29
N ALA A 52 3.43 -12.28 -1.56
CA ALA A 52 4.37 -13.34 -1.95
C ALA A 52 5.22 -12.91 -3.15
N SER A 53 5.99 -11.84 -2.99
CA SER A 53 6.97 -11.38 -3.99
C SER A 53 8.08 -10.57 -3.36
N ALA A 54 9.31 -10.79 -3.82
CA ALA A 54 10.43 -10.01 -3.34
C ALA A 54 10.41 -8.60 -3.96
N ALA A 55 10.60 -7.60 -3.11
CA ALA A 55 10.76 -6.22 -3.53
C ALA A 55 12.23 -5.97 -3.90
N ASN A 56 12.47 -5.18 -4.95
CA ASN A 56 13.79 -4.63 -5.20
C ASN A 56 14.04 -3.43 -4.25
N GLU A 57 15.16 -2.72 -4.39
CA GLU A 57 15.50 -1.58 -3.53
C GLU A 57 14.39 -0.50 -3.49
N ARG A 58 13.79 -0.19 -4.64
CA ARG A 58 12.70 0.79 -4.76
C ARG A 58 11.43 0.32 -4.05
N GLY A 59 11.03 -0.93 -4.25
CA GLY A 59 9.89 -1.51 -3.54
C GLY A 59 10.12 -1.66 -2.03
N ALA A 60 11.36 -1.98 -1.63
CA ALA A 60 11.76 -2.05 -0.23
C ALA A 60 11.70 -0.67 0.43
N PHE A 61 12.15 0.39 -0.27
CA PHE A 61 11.99 1.77 0.18
C PHE A 61 10.52 2.12 0.44
N LEU A 62 9.62 1.81 -0.49
CA LEU A 62 8.19 2.05 -0.34
C LEU A 62 7.58 1.28 0.85
N THR A 63 8.02 0.04 1.05
CA THR A 63 7.59 -0.78 2.19
C THR A 63 8.10 -0.21 3.51
N LYS A 64 9.35 0.27 3.55
CA LYS A 64 9.93 0.96 4.70
C LYS A 64 9.17 2.25 4.99
N MET A 65 8.88 3.07 3.99
CA MET A 65 8.12 4.30 4.15
C MET A 65 6.70 4.05 4.67
N LYS A 66 6.07 2.95 4.28
CA LYS A 66 4.78 2.52 4.85
C LYS A 66 4.90 2.30 6.36
N VAL A 67 5.93 1.59 6.80
CA VAL A 67 6.18 1.31 8.22
C VAL A 67 6.52 2.61 8.97
N ASP A 68 7.47 3.39 8.43
CA ASP A 68 7.95 4.62 9.05
C ASP A 68 6.82 5.67 9.19
N LYS A 69 5.94 5.78 8.19
CA LYS A 69 4.76 6.66 8.20
C LYS A 69 3.53 6.04 8.87
N LYS A 70 3.62 4.78 9.33
CA LYS A 70 2.50 4.00 9.88
C LYS A 70 1.26 4.02 8.99
N ALA A 71 1.48 4.01 7.67
CA ALA A 71 0.40 4.08 6.69
C ALA A 71 -0.26 2.71 6.53
N ALA A 72 -1.59 2.70 6.33
CA ALA A 72 -2.33 1.48 6.06
C ALA A 72 -1.83 0.77 4.78
N GLU A 73 -1.35 1.54 3.80
CA GLU A 73 -0.93 1.06 2.50
C GLU A 73 0.26 1.86 1.96
N VAL A 74 0.95 1.29 0.95
CA VAL A 74 2.01 1.99 0.22
C VAL A 74 1.42 3.14 -0.58
N ASP A 75 2.11 4.28 -0.55
CA ASP A 75 1.82 5.44 -1.37
C ASP A 75 3.02 5.74 -2.28
N LEU A 76 2.76 5.79 -3.58
CA LEU A 76 3.76 6.01 -4.62
C LEU A 76 4.29 7.44 -4.63
N ALA A 77 3.58 8.40 -4.03
CA ALA A 77 4.08 9.77 -3.91
C ALA A 77 5.38 9.85 -3.10
N TRP A 78 5.70 8.84 -2.29
CA TRP A 78 6.97 8.76 -1.54
C TRP A 78 8.18 8.53 -2.44
N LEU A 79 7.99 8.06 -3.68
CA LEU A 79 9.09 7.86 -4.62
C LEU A 79 9.86 9.13 -4.96
N LYS A 80 9.26 10.31 -4.76
CA LYS A 80 9.96 11.60 -4.87
C LYS A 80 11.16 11.71 -3.92
N ASP A 81 11.11 10.99 -2.79
CA ASP A 81 12.15 10.98 -1.76
C ASP A 81 13.14 9.81 -1.96
N TYR A 82 12.88 8.91 -2.92
CA TYR A 82 13.76 7.79 -3.24
C TYR A 82 14.97 8.29 -4.04
N LYS A 83 16.17 8.15 -3.46
CA LYS A 83 17.44 8.58 -4.08
C LYS A 83 18.20 7.45 -4.79
N GLY A 84 17.64 6.23 -4.81
CA GLY A 84 18.23 5.11 -5.54
C GLY A 84 17.97 5.22 -7.04
N LYS A 85 18.84 4.60 -7.84
CA LYS A 85 18.71 4.58 -9.31
C LYS A 85 17.77 3.45 -9.74
#